data_AF-D8U2A6-F1
#
_entry.id   AF-D8U2A6-F1
#
_cell.length_a   1.000
_cell.length_b   1.000
_cell.length_c   1.000
_cell.angle_alpha   90.00
_cell.angle_beta   90.00
_cell.angle_gamma   90.00
#
_symmetry.space_group_name_H-M   'P 1'
#
loop_
_entity.id
_entity.type
_entity.pdbx_description
1 polymer ?
#
loop_
_entity_poly.entity_id
_entity_poly.type
_entity_poly.pdbx_seq_one_letter_code
_entity_poly.pdbx_strand_id
1 'polypeptide(L)' 'QVAGCGVNLEGMKGYFLRHRVCEEHSKAPVLLIGDIPSRLCQQCSKFHHVSAFEGSKR' A
#
# COMPACT_ATOMS: atom_id res chain seq x y z
N GLN A 1 8.15 0.72 5.96
CA GLN A 1 7.79 -0.67 5.60
C GLN A 1 6.46 -0.96 6.27
N VAL A 2 5.55 -1.64 5.59
CA VAL A 2 4.24 -1.97 6.16
C VAL A 2 4.44 -2.84 7.41
N ALA A 3 3.71 -2.57 8.49
CA ALA A 3 3.85 -3.34 9.73
C ALA A 3 3.58 -4.82 9.46
N GLY A 4 4.48 -5.72 9.93
CA GLY A 4 4.39 -7.16 9.66
C GLY A 4 4.87 -7.60 8.27
N CYS A 5 5.17 -6.68 7.36
CA CYS A 5 5.79 -7.03 6.07
C CYS A 5 7.30 -7.17 6.28
N GLY A 6 7.84 -8.38 6.11
CA GLY A 6 9.28 -8.68 6.19
C GLY A 6 10.00 -8.68 4.84
N VAL A 7 9.34 -8.22 3.76
CA VAL A 7 9.91 -8.25 2.41
C VAL A 7 11.10 -7.31 2.33
N ASN A 8 12.25 -7.84 1.91
CA ASN A 8 13.42 -7.02 1.66
C ASN A 8 13.14 -6.11 0.45
N LEU A 9 13.29 -4.80 0.64
CA LEU A 9 13.13 -3.81 -0.42
C LEU A 9 14.43 -3.59 -1.21
N GLU A 10 15.53 -4.19 -0.76
CA GLU A 10 16.84 -4.11 -1.41
C GLU A 10 16.77 -4.69 -2.83
N GLY A 11 17.26 -3.94 -3.82
CA GLY A 11 17.19 -4.31 -5.23
C GLY A 11 15.82 -4.05 -5.90
N MET A 12 14.81 -3.56 -5.18
CA MET A 12 13.53 -3.20 -5.79
C MET A 12 13.61 -1.88 -6.57
N LYS A 13 12.68 -1.70 -7.53
CA LYS A 13 12.56 -0.47 -8.32
C LYS A 13 12.43 0.75 -7.39
N GLY A 14 12.95 1.90 -7.83
CA GLY A 14 13.02 3.13 -7.04
C GLY A 14 11.68 3.60 -6.43
N TYR A 15 10.55 3.27 -7.08
CA TYR A 15 9.21 3.53 -6.52
C TYR A 15 8.99 2.81 -5.17
N PHE A 16 9.31 1.52 -5.10
CA PHE A 16 9.12 0.68 -3.91
C PHE A 16 10.01 1.13 -2.75
N LEU A 17 11.26 1.52 -3.06
CA LEU A 17 12.21 2.09 -2.11
C LEU A 17 11.72 3.45 -1.58
N ARG A 18 11.29 4.35 -2.47
CA ARG A 18 10.80 5.70 -2.11
C ARG A 18 9.57 5.65 -1.21
N HIS A 19 8.61 4.79 -1.53
CA HIS A 19 7.36 4.66 -0.79
C HIS A 19 7.43 3.61 0.33
N ARG A 20 8.59 2.96 0.51
CA ARG A 20 8.85 1.90 1.49
C ARG A 20 7.75 0.84 1.50
N VAL A 21 7.35 0.42 0.30
CA VAL A 21 6.29 -0.54 0.02
C VAL A 21 6.81 -1.57 -0.96
N CYS A 22 6.53 -2.86 -0.75
CA CYS A 22 6.92 -3.88 -1.71
C CYS A 22 5.93 -3.96 -2.88
N GLU A 23 6.30 -4.69 -3.93
CA GLU A 23 5.47 -4.83 -5.12
C GLU A 23 4.08 -5.41 -4.81
N GLU A 24 4.01 -6.43 -3.94
CA GLU A 24 2.74 -7.03 -3.53
C GLU A 24 1.83 -6.02 -2.83
N HIS A 25 2.35 -5.28 -1.86
CA HIS A 25 1.59 -4.28 -1.11
C HIS A 25 1.18 -3.07 -1.98
N SER A 26 1.95 -2.76 -3.03
CA SER A 26 1.56 -1.70 -3.98
C SER A 26 0.34 -2.07 -4.83
N LYS A 27 0.11 -3.38 -5.05
CA LYS A 27 -0.97 -3.93 -5.87
C LYS A 27 -2.12 -4.49 -5.03
N ALA A 28 -1.89 -4.71 -3.74
CA ALA A 28 -2.87 -5.28 -2.83
C ALA A 28 -4.14 -4.39 -2.75
N PRO A 29 -5.33 -4.99 -2.87
CA PRO A 29 -6.59 -4.24 -2.75
C PRO A 29 -6.87 -3.83 -1.30
N VAL A 30 -6.36 -4.58 -0.31
CA VAL A 30 -6.53 -4.35 1.13
C VAL A 30 -5.27 -4.78 1.86
N LEU A 31 -4.84 -3.97 2.83
CA LEU A 31 -3.68 -4.16 3.70
C LEU A 31 -4.03 -3.74 5.12
N LEU A 32 -3.55 -4.44 6.15
CA LEU A 32 -3.72 -3.99 7.53
C LEU A 32 -2.50 -3.16 7.96
N ILE A 33 -2.72 -1.86 8.23
CA ILE A 33 -1.69 -0.97 8.77
C ILE A 33 -2.10 -0.62 10.19
N GLY A 34 -1.47 -1.26 11.18
CA GLY A 34 -1.85 -1.09 12.59
C GLY A 34 -3.32 -1.43 12.84
N ASP A 35 -3.76 -2.59 12.33
CA ASP A 35 -5.15 -3.09 12.37
C ASP A 35 -6.18 -2.29 11.58
N ILE A 36 -5.75 -1.28 10.82
CA ILE A 36 -6.63 -0.47 9.97
C ILE A 36 -6.59 -1.00 8.52
N PRO A 37 -7.73 -1.45 7.96
CA PRO A 37 -7.79 -1.87 6.56
C PRO A 37 -7.58 -0.67 5.64
N SER A 38 -6.43 -0.67 4.99
CA SER A 38 -5.88 0.40 4.17
C SER A 38 -5.53 -0.11 2.77
N ARG A 39 -5.50 0.79 1.80
CA ARG A 39 -5.09 0.52 0.42
C ARG A 39 -4.19 1.65 -0.06
N LEU A 40 -3.15 1.31 -0.84
CA LEU A 40 -2.29 2.30 -1.47
C LEU A 40 -3.04 2.96 -2.63
N CYS A 41 -3.20 4.28 -2.55
CA CYS A 41 -3.72 5.10 -3.64
C CYS A 41 -2.66 5.24 -4.74
N GLN A 42 -2.95 4.75 -5.96
CA GLN A 42 -1.99 4.85 -7.07
C GLN A 42 -1.74 6.29 -7.55
N GLN A 43 -2.71 7.19 -7.38
CA GLN A 43 -2.57 8.59 -7.79
C GLN A 43 -1.64 9.38 -6.86
N CYS A 44 -1.73 9.09 -5.56
CA CYS A 44 -1.13 9.90 -4.52
C CYS A 44 -0.02 9.17 -3.75
N SER A 45 0.16 7.86 -4.01
CA SER A 45 1.12 6.96 -3.36
C SER A 45 1.09 7.05 -1.82
N LYS A 46 -0.12 7.24 -1.28
CA LYS A 46 -0.43 7.28 0.15
C LYS A 46 -1.40 6.16 0.50
N PHE A 47 -1.31 5.68 1.74
CA PHE A 47 -2.28 4.71 2.25
C PHE A 47 -3.54 5.46 2.70
N HIS A 48 -4.69 5.01 2.21
CA HIS A 48 -6.01 5.46 2.64
C HIS A 48 -6.81 4.27 3.14
N HIS A 49 -7.80 4.52 4.00
CA HIS A 49 -8.73 3.48 4.41
C HIS A 49 -9.40 2.86 3.18
N VAL A 50 -9.62 1.54 3.19
CA VAL A 50 -10.25 0.83 2.05
C VAL A 50 -11.60 1.43 1.68
N SER A 51 -12.38 1.89 2.68
CA SER A 51 -13.66 2.55 2.43
C SER A 51 -13.57 3.83 1.60
N ALA A 52 -12.41 4.49 1.52
CA ALA A 52 -12.22 5.66 0.66
C ALA A 52 -12.22 5.31 -0.84
N PHE A 53 -12.06 4.02 -1.18
CA PHE A 53 -12.05 3.52 -2.56
C PHE A 53 -13.39 2.93 -3.00
N GLU A 54 -14.27 2.56 -2.06
CA GLU A 54 -15.62 2.05 -2.33
C GLU A 54 -16.62 3.14 -2.77
N GLY A 55 -16.19 4.41 -2.80
CA GLY A 55 -17.04 5.59 -3.03
C GLY A 55 -17.41 5.89 -4.49
N SER A 56 -16.99 5.10 -5.48
CA SER A 56 -17.36 5.32 -6.90
C SER A 56 -18.19 4.17 -7.47
N LYS A 57 -19.31 3.85 -6.83
CA LYS A 57 -20.45 3.24 -7.53
C LYS A 57 -21.33 4.37 -8.06
N ARG A 58 -21.00 4.89 -9.24
CA ARG A 58 -21.91 5.73 -10.03
C ARG A 58 -21.86 5.29 -11.49
#